data_AF-A0A8K0KEP7-F1
#
_entry.id   AF-A0A8K0KEP7-F1
#
_cell.length_a   1.000
_cell.length_b   1.000
_cell.length_c   1.000
_cell.angle_alpha   90.00
_cell.angle_beta   90.00
_cell.angle_gamma   90.00
#
_symmetry.space_group_name_H-M   'P 1'
#
loop_
_entity.id
_entity.type
_entity.pdbx_description
1 polymer ?
#
loop_
_entity_poly.entity_id
_entity_poly.type
_entity_poly.pdbx_seq_one_letter_code
_entity_poly.pdbx_strand_id
1 'polypeptide(L)'
;MFGYKLAVNEYSLLHATPPMSSPKILRDCKELVDPAGFLDVDKDTLLHKKYENIFGIGDCTNLPTSKTGAAVASQLRVVRLNLDAKMSNKKMEASYLGYTSCPLVTGYNSCILAEFDYNGQPMETFPVDQSKERLSMFLMKKYFMPQIYWSGMLR
;
A
#
# COMPACT_ATOMS: atom_id res chain seq x y z
N MET A 1 28.82 -4.12 -11.81
CA MET A 1 28.40 -4.05 -13.22
C MET A 1 27.60 -5.31 -13.50
N PHE A 2 26.28 -5.27 -13.43
CA PHE A 2 25.43 -6.44 -13.69
C PHE A 2 25.35 -6.64 -15.21
N GLY A 3 25.95 -7.72 -15.71
CA GLY A 3 25.95 -8.06 -17.13
C GLY A 3 24.59 -8.63 -17.53
N TYR A 4 23.71 -7.81 -18.10
CA TYR A 4 22.47 -8.31 -18.69
C TYR A 4 22.78 -8.86 -20.08
N LYS A 5 22.39 -10.12 -20.33
CA LYS A 5 22.43 -10.70 -21.68
C LYS A 5 21.10 -10.36 -22.36
N LEU A 6 21.16 -9.69 -23.50
CA LEU A 6 19.97 -9.44 -24.31
C LEU A 6 19.43 -10.79 -24.80
N ALA A 7 18.16 -11.07 -24.51
CA ALA A 7 17.43 -12.20 -25.04
C ALA A 7 16.23 -11.67 -25.83
N VAL A 8 16.05 -12.17 -27.05
CA VAL A 8 14.91 -11.85 -27.91
C VAL A 8 14.05 -13.11 -27.97
N ASN A 9 12.77 -12.97 -27.61
CA ASN A 9 11.81 -14.07 -27.58
C ASN A 9 10.53 -13.67 -28.32
N GLU A 10 9.97 -14.59 -29.09
CA GLU A 10 8.64 -14.42 -29.68
C GLU A 10 7.56 -14.77 -28.65
N TYR A 11 6.44 -14.06 -28.69
CA TYR A 11 5.30 -14.31 -27.81
C TYR A 11 3.99 -14.30 -28.61
N SER A 12 3.09 -15.21 -28.28
CA SER A 12 1.70 -15.17 -28.78
C SER A 12 0.84 -14.19 -27.98
N LEU A 13 1.19 -13.96 -26.70
CA LEU A 13 0.59 -12.97 -25.81
C LEU A 13 1.65 -12.50 -24.80
N LEU A 14 1.78 -11.17 -24.62
CA LEU A 14 2.64 -10.56 -23.60
C LEU A 14 1.80 -9.62 -22.73
N HIS A 15 1.76 -9.90 -21.43
CA HIS A 15 1.21 -8.98 -20.42
C HIS A 15 2.38 -8.35 -19.64
N ALA A 16 2.78 -7.14 -20.03
CA ALA A 16 3.91 -6.44 -19.41
C ALA A 16 3.47 -5.56 -18.24
N THR A 17 3.99 -5.84 -17.05
CA THR A 17 3.95 -4.88 -15.93
C THR A 17 5.03 -3.82 -16.17
N PRO A 18 4.67 -2.53 -16.30
CA PRO A 18 5.65 -1.49 -16.57
C PRO A 18 6.58 -1.29 -15.37
N PRO A 19 7.83 -0.82 -15.58
CA PRO A 19 8.63 -0.30 -14.48
C PRO A 19 7.92 0.91 -13.86
N MET A 20 7.82 0.93 -12.52
CA MET A 20 7.12 1.97 -11.78
C MET A 20 8.11 2.80 -10.95
N SER A 21 7.74 4.05 -10.68
CA SER A 21 8.46 4.97 -9.81
C SER A 21 7.46 5.94 -9.18
N SER A 22 7.86 6.71 -8.17
CA SER A 22 7.03 7.80 -7.61
C SER A 22 6.63 8.85 -8.67
N PRO A 23 5.79 9.85 -8.37
CA PRO A 23 5.56 10.95 -9.30
C PRO A 23 6.85 11.76 -9.56
N LYS A 24 7.11 12.16 -10.80
CA LYS A 24 8.31 12.96 -11.15
C LYS A 24 8.39 14.25 -10.34
N ILE A 25 7.27 14.96 -10.23
CA ILE A 25 7.17 16.22 -9.46
C ILE A 25 7.61 16.05 -8.00
N LEU A 26 7.29 14.91 -7.39
CA LEU A 26 7.75 14.59 -6.03
C LEU A 26 9.25 14.31 -6.01
N ARG A 27 9.76 13.48 -6.93
CA ARG A 27 11.21 13.18 -7.02
C ARG A 27 12.10 14.37 -7.27
N ASP A 28 11.60 15.36 -7.99
CA ASP A 28 12.33 16.59 -8.28
C ASP A 28 12.49 17.44 -7.00
N CYS A 29 11.56 17.34 -6.05
CA CYS A 29 11.62 17.97 -4.73
C CYS A 29 12.57 17.22 -3.79
N LYS A 30 13.89 17.37 -3.99
CA LYS A 30 14.93 16.63 -3.25
C LYS A 30 14.87 16.75 -1.73
N GLU A 31 14.27 17.80 -1.19
CA GLU A 31 14.14 17.98 0.25
C GLU A 31 13.02 17.13 0.88
N LEU A 32 12.06 16.66 0.07
CA LEU A 32 10.89 15.90 0.54
C LEU A 32 11.06 14.39 0.38
N VAL A 33 12.09 13.95 -0.31
CA VAL A 33 12.22 12.54 -0.72
C VAL A 33 13.45 11.89 -0.14
N ASP A 34 13.35 10.58 0.04
CA ASP A 34 14.48 9.73 0.34
C ASP A 34 15.40 9.56 -0.89
N PRO A 35 16.56 8.88 -0.76
CA PRO A 35 17.46 8.66 -1.89
C PRO A 35 16.85 7.88 -3.07
N ALA A 36 15.77 7.13 -2.84
CA ALA A 36 15.04 6.42 -3.88
C ALA A 36 13.96 7.28 -4.56
N GLY A 37 13.71 8.49 -4.06
CA GLY A 37 12.76 9.45 -4.63
C GLY A 37 11.33 9.29 -4.12
N PHE A 38 11.10 8.59 -3.01
CA PHE A 38 9.79 8.49 -2.36
C PHE A 38 9.69 9.48 -1.21
N LEU A 39 8.48 9.97 -0.91
CA LEU A 39 8.24 10.91 0.19
C LEU A 39 8.75 10.31 1.51
N ASP A 40 9.67 11.01 2.17
CA ASP A 40 10.40 10.48 3.33
C ASP A 40 9.61 10.66 4.63
N VAL A 41 8.81 9.65 4.96
CA VAL A 41 7.94 9.65 6.13
C VAL A 41 8.42 8.70 7.20
N ASP A 42 8.09 9.02 8.44
CA ASP A 42 8.16 8.11 9.55
C ASP A 42 7.17 6.95 9.35
N LYS A 43 7.65 5.72 9.56
CA LYS A 43 6.91 4.50 9.19
C LYS A 43 5.66 4.26 10.05
N ASP A 44 5.63 4.83 11.25
CA ASP A 44 4.58 4.60 12.24
C ASP A 44 3.56 5.74 12.22
N THR A 45 4.04 6.99 12.14
CA THR A 45 3.18 8.18 12.26
C THR A 45 2.72 8.77 10.93
N LEU A 46 3.40 8.42 9.83
CA LEU A 46 3.21 8.95 8.47
C LEU A 46 3.54 10.45 8.32
N LEU A 47 4.17 11.05 9.33
CA LEU A 47 4.70 12.41 9.28
C LEU A 47 6.04 12.42 8.56
N HIS A 48 6.32 13.46 7.78
CA HIS A 48 7.61 13.64 7.13
C HIS A 48 8.73 13.78 8.16
N LYS A 49 9.85 13.07 7.97
CA LYS A 49 10.93 13.00 8.98
C LYS A 49 11.60 14.34 9.28
N LYS A 50 11.62 15.26 8.31
CA LYS A 50 12.19 16.61 8.43
C LYS A 50 11.17 17.72 8.68
N TYR A 51 9.93 17.55 8.20
CA TYR A 51 8.96 18.65 8.10
C TYR A 51 7.72 18.31 8.92
N GLU A 52 7.53 19.00 10.05
CA GLU A 52 6.50 18.66 11.02
C GLU A 52 5.06 18.96 10.59
N ASN A 53 4.87 19.53 9.41
CA ASN A 53 3.57 19.90 8.84
C ASN A 53 3.27 19.17 7.52
N ILE A 54 4.05 18.15 7.17
CA ILE A 54 3.86 17.36 5.94
C ILE A 54 3.56 15.91 6.33
N PHE A 55 2.43 15.39 5.87
CA PHE A 55 2.07 13.97 6.00
C PHE A 55 2.07 13.30 4.63
N GLY A 56 2.38 12.02 4.61
CA GLY A 56 2.38 11.19 3.39
C GLY A 56 1.46 9.99 3.50
N ILE A 57 0.86 9.58 2.39
CA ILE A 57 0.01 8.39 2.32
C ILE A 57 0.16 7.68 0.96
N GLY A 58 0.05 6.36 0.96
CA GLY A 58 0.00 5.54 -0.25
C GLY A 58 1.31 5.42 -1.00
N ASP A 59 1.20 5.13 -2.29
CA ASP A 59 2.29 4.64 -3.13
C ASP A 59 3.48 5.60 -3.28
N CYS A 60 3.26 6.91 -3.06
CA CYS A 60 4.31 7.92 -3.16
C CYS A 60 5.27 7.93 -1.96
N THR A 61 4.91 7.27 -0.85
CA THR A 61 5.70 7.20 0.38
C THR A 61 6.78 6.13 0.34
N ASN A 62 7.75 6.22 1.24
CA ASN A 62 8.76 5.19 1.48
C ASN A 62 8.37 4.18 2.57
N LEU A 63 7.09 4.04 2.90
CA LEU A 63 6.62 3.05 3.86
C LEU A 63 7.04 1.64 3.41
N PRO A 64 7.73 0.84 4.26
CA PRO A 64 8.31 -0.44 3.89
C PRO A 64 7.27 -1.57 3.89
N THR A 65 6.16 -1.39 3.17
CA THR A 65 5.08 -2.38 2.99
C THR A 65 4.61 -2.40 1.54
N SER A 66 3.72 -3.32 1.19
CA SER A 66 3.16 -3.38 -0.16
C SER A 66 2.27 -2.17 -0.46
N LYS A 67 2.43 -1.61 -1.65
CA LYS A 67 1.72 -0.44 -2.16
C LYS A 67 0.35 -0.85 -2.71
N THR A 68 -0.68 -0.82 -1.85
CA THR A 68 -2.03 -1.32 -2.17
C THR A 68 -3.12 -0.36 -1.69
N GLY A 69 -4.32 -0.47 -2.27
CA GLY A 69 -5.49 0.27 -1.79
C GLY A 69 -5.89 -0.06 -0.34
N ALA A 70 -5.66 -1.31 0.09
CA ALA A 70 -5.90 -1.71 1.47
C ALA A 70 -4.91 -1.06 2.45
N ALA A 71 -3.64 -0.93 2.05
CA ALA A 71 -2.65 -0.19 2.82
C ALA A 71 -3.08 1.28 2.97
N VAL A 72 -3.51 1.93 1.88
CA VAL A 72 -4.03 3.31 1.92
C VAL A 72 -5.21 3.44 2.90
N ALA A 73 -6.17 2.51 2.88
CA ALA A 73 -7.32 2.56 3.79
C ALA A 73 -6.90 2.50 5.27
N SER A 74 -5.91 1.67 5.61
CA SER A 74 -5.37 1.60 6.98
C SER A 74 -4.54 2.82 7.37
N GLN A 75 -3.70 3.30 6.45
CA GLN A 75 -2.90 4.51 6.60
C GLN A 75 -3.76 5.77 6.82
N LEU A 76 -4.90 5.87 6.13
CA LEU A 76 -5.82 7.01 6.24
C LEU A 76 -6.26 7.27 7.67
N ARG A 77 -6.55 6.21 8.43
CA ARG A 77 -6.93 6.33 9.85
C ARG A 77 -5.79 6.95 10.68
N VAL A 78 -4.56 6.51 10.45
CA VAL A 78 -3.38 6.97 11.19
C VAL A 78 -3.07 8.44 10.85
N VAL A 79 -3.04 8.78 9.55
CA VAL A 79 -2.83 10.16 9.10
C VAL A 79 -3.89 11.09 9.68
N ARG A 80 -5.18 10.71 9.61
CA ARG A 80 -6.27 11.54 10.14
C ARG A 80 -6.08 11.83 11.63
N LEU A 81 -5.90 10.80 12.45
CA LEU A 81 -5.77 10.96 13.90
C LEU A 81 -4.54 11.77 14.29
N ASN A 82 -3.41 11.54 13.62
CA ASN A 82 -2.16 12.25 13.91
C ASN A 82 -2.19 13.70 13.40
N LEU A 83 -2.82 13.97 12.26
CA LEU A 83 -3.04 15.31 11.74
C LEU A 83 -3.94 16.12 12.70
N ASP A 84 -5.06 15.55 13.13
CA ASP A 84 -5.97 16.18 14.10
C ASP A 84 -5.26 16.50 15.42
N ALA A 85 -4.42 15.57 15.90
CA ALA A 85 -3.60 15.77 17.09
C ALA A 85 -2.58 16.89 16.89
N LYS A 86 -1.85 16.91 15.76
CA LYS A 86 -0.85 17.94 15.45
C LYS A 86 -1.48 19.33 15.34
N MET A 87 -2.63 19.45 14.68
CA MET A 87 -3.41 20.70 14.60
C MET A 87 -3.88 21.19 15.97
N SER A 88 -4.17 20.26 16.88
CA SER A 88 -4.62 20.55 18.24
C SER A 88 -3.47 20.72 19.26
N ASN A 89 -2.21 20.72 18.82
CA ASN A 89 -1.02 20.66 19.68
C ASN A 89 -1.05 19.52 20.73
N LYS A 90 -1.65 18.38 20.37
CA LYS A 90 -1.69 17.15 21.16
C LYS A 90 -0.64 16.15 20.68
N LYS A 91 -0.31 15.17 21.54
CA LYS A 91 0.58 14.07 21.18
C LYS A 91 -0.06 13.18 20.10
N MET A 92 0.73 12.80 19.10
CA MET A 92 0.35 11.79 18.10
C MET A 92 0.45 10.40 18.72
N GLU A 93 -0.68 9.71 18.87
CA GLU A 93 -0.75 8.37 19.48
C GLU A 93 -1.07 7.26 18.47
N ALA A 94 -1.59 7.61 17.29
CA ALA A 94 -1.88 6.61 16.27
C ALA A 94 -0.58 6.13 15.61
N SER A 95 -0.47 4.81 15.44
CA SER A 95 0.66 4.15 14.81
C SER A 95 0.18 3.18 13.73
N TYR A 96 0.82 3.23 12.56
CA TYR A 96 0.59 2.32 11.46
C TYR A 96 1.54 1.12 11.56
N LEU A 97 0.97 -0.08 11.63
CA LEU A 97 1.74 -1.33 11.81
C LEU A 97 2.11 -2.00 10.48
N GLY A 98 1.95 -1.29 9.35
CA GLY A 98 2.32 -1.82 8.03
C GLY A 98 1.26 -2.69 7.35
N TYR A 99 0.04 -2.76 7.91
CA TYR A 99 -1.05 -3.56 7.35
C TYR A 99 -1.26 -3.27 5.86
N THR A 100 -1.30 -4.33 5.07
CA THR A 100 -1.66 -4.32 3.66
C THR A 100 -2.39 -5.61 3.31
N SER A 101 -3.14 -5.59 2.20
CA SER A 101 -3.84 -6.76 1.68
C SER A 101 -3.63 -6.89 0.17
N CYS A 102 -3.44 -8.13 -0.28
CA CYS A 102 -3.34 -8.52 -1.69
C CYS A 102 -4.33 -9.66 -1.98
N PRO A 103 -5.50 -9.35 -2.57
CA PRO A 103 -6.41 -10.36 -3.08
C PRO A 103 -5.85 -11.03 -4.35
N LEU A 104 -5.19 -12.17 -4.19
CA LEU A 104 -4.58 -12.95 -5.26
C LEU A 104 -5.66 -13.77 -5.98
N VAL A 105 -6.16 -13.24 -7.10
CA VAL A 105 -7.13 -13.95 -7.94
C VAL A 105 -6.42 -15.09 -8.67
N THR A 106 -6.67 -16.33 -8.25
CA THR A 106 -6.06 -17.54 -8.80
C THR A 106 -6.91 -18.20 -9.88
N GLY A 107 -8.19 -17.80 -10.00
CA GLY A 107 -9.09 -18.27 -11.04
C GLY A 107 -10.36 -17.43 -11.15
N TYR A 108 -11.24 -17.77 -12.10
CA TYR A 108 -12.48 -17.03 -12.37
C TYR A 108 -13.51 -17.05 -11.23
N ASN A 109 -13.28 -17.86 -10.20
CA ASN A 109 -14.12 -18.04 -9.03
C ASN A 109 -13.29 -18.30 -7.75
N SER A 110 -12.00 -17.97 -7.78
CA SER A 110 -11.05 -18.33 -6.71
C SER A 110 -10.10 -17.19 -6.39
N CYS A 111 -9.85 -16.98 -5.10
CA CYS A 111 -8.94 -15.97 -4.59
C CYS A 111 -8.29 -16.44 -3.29
N ILE A 112 -6.99 -16.23 -3.15
CA ILE A 112 -6.26 -16.26 -1.88
C ILE A 112 -6.21 -14.81 -1.36
N LEU A 113 -6.63 -14.57 -0.11
CA LEU A 113 -6.60 -13.22 0.48
C LEU A 113 -5.37 -13.09 1.38
N ALA A 114 -4.25 -12.62 0.83
CA ALA A 114 -3.05 -12.38 1.61
C ALA A 114 -3.19 -11.06 2.38
N GLU A 115 -3.03 -11.08 3.71
CA GLU A 115 -3.00 -9.91 4.58
C GLU A 115 -1.81 -10.01 5.51
N PHE A 116 -1.03 -8.93 5.66
CA PHE A 116 0.21 -8.98 6.43
C PHE A 116 0.67 -7.60 6.91
N ASP A 117 1.61 -7.61 7.87
CA ASP A 117 2.20 -6.43 8.51
C ASP A 117 3.60 -6.09 7.95
N TYR A 118 4.30 -5.14 8.59
CA TYR A 118 5.69 -4.80 8.24
C TYR A 118 6.69 -5.95 8.34
N ASN A 119 6.41 -6.95 9.18
CA ASN A 119 7.29 -8.11 9.38
C ASN A 119 6.98 -9.24 8.39
N GLY A 120 6.05 -9.00 7.46
CA GLY A 120 5.54 -10.02 6.54
C GLY A 120 4.77 -11.13 7.24
N GLN A 121 4.32 -10.92 8.48
CA GLN A 121 3.55 -11.90 9.22
C GLN A 121 2.07 -11.81 8.82
N PRO A 122 1.37 -12.95 8.68
CA PRO A 122 -0.06 -12.95 8.38
C PRO A 122 -0.86 -12.16 9.41
N MET A 123 -1.73 -11.28 8.93
CA MET A 123 -2.66 -10.47 9.72
C MET A 123 -4.07 -10.62 9.13
N GLU A 124 -4.54 -11.87 9.09
CA GLU A 124 -5.80 -12.25 8.46
C GLU A 124 -7.02 -11.68 9.20
N THR A 125 -7.94 -11.07 8.45
CA THR A 125 -9.15 -10.44 8.99
C THR A 125 -10.21 -11.48 9.35
N PHE A 126 -10.37 -12.54 8.56
CA PHE A 126 -11.41 -13.54 8.77
C PHE A 126 -10.90 -14.73 9.59
N PRO A 127 -11.75 -15.36 10.43
CA PRO A 127 -11.37 -16.52 11.24
C PRO A 127 -11.35 -17.82 10.41
N VAL A 128 -10.79 -17.77 9.21
CA VAL A 128 -10.64 -18.90 8.28
C VAL A 128 -9.27 -18.78 7.63
N ASP A 129 -8.60 -19.90 7.37
CA ASP A 129 -7.29 -19.91 6.68
C ASP A 129 -7.40 -19.25 5.30
N GLN A 130 -6.88 -18.02 5.15
CA GLN A 130 -6.98 -17.25 3.92
C GLN A 130 -5.88 -17.58 2.91
N SER A 131 -4.90 -18.43 3.29
CA SER A 131 -3.91 -19.00 2.38
C SER A 131 -4.51 -19.98 1.37
N LYS A 132 -5.74 -20.46 1.64
CA LYS A 132 -6.50 -21.33 0.74
C LYS A 132 -7.30 -20.53 -0.28
N GLU A 133 -7.39 -21.11 -1.47
CA GLU A 133 -8.28 -20.68 -2.53
C GLU A 133 -9.75 -20.68 -2.09
N ARG A 134 -10.40 -19.52 -2.16
CA ARG A 134 -11.78 -19.34 -1.68
C ARG A 134 -12.66 -18.56 -2.64
N LEU A 135 -13.84 -19.10 -2.91
CA LEU A 135 -14.91 -18.40 -3.61
C LEU A 135 -15.41 -17.18 -2.83
N SER A 136 -15.52 -17.27 -1.50
CA SER A 136 -15.97 -16.15 -0.66
C SER A 136 -15.07 -14.93 -0.81
N MET A 137 -13.74 -15.13 -0.78
CA MET A 137 -12.76 -14.05 -0.97
C MET A 137 -12.82 -13.47 -2.39
N PHE A 138 -13.04 -14.33 -3.39
CA PHE A 138 -13.23 -13.88 -4.76
C PHE A 138 -14.48 -13.01 -4.91
N LEU A 139 -15.62 -13.43 -4.37
CA LEU A 139 -16.87 -12.66 -4.40
C LEU A 139 -16.73 -11.33 -3.64
N MET A 140 -16.07 -11.35 -2.48
CA MET A 140 -15.72 -10.15 -1.71
C MET A 140 -14.92 -9.16 -2.57
N LYS A 141 -13.81 -9.61 -3.17
CA LYS A 141 -12.95 -8.79 -4.04
C LYS A 141 -13.71 -8.24 -5.25
N LYS A 142 -14.51 -9.08 -5.91
CA LYS A 142 -15.16 -8.76 -7.19
C LYS A 142 -16.35 -7.82 -7.02
N TYR A 143 -17.19 -8.04 -6.00
CA TYR A 143 -18.47 -7.34 -5.88
C TYR A 143 -18.54 -6.39 -4.68
N PHE A 144 -17.99 -6.77 -3.53
CA PHE A 144 -18.12 -5.97 -2.31
C PHE A 144 -17.07 -4.86 -2.22
N MET A 145 -15.80 -5.16 -2.51
CA MET A 145 -14.71 -4.19 -2.41
C MET A 145 -14.92 -2.93 -3.27
N PRO A 146 -15.42 -3.02 -4.52
CA PRO A 146 -15.75 -1.82 -5.30
C PRO A 146 -16.80 -0.93 -4.62
N GLN A 147 -17.83 -1.52 -4.00
CA GLN A 147 -18.87 -0.76 -3.31
C GLN A 147 -18.34 -0.09 -2.04
N ILE A 148 -17.54 -0.83 -1.25
CA ILE A 148 -16.87 -0.30 -0.05
C ILE A 148 -15.91 0.84 -0.43
N TYR A 149 -15.19 0.71 -1.54
CA TYR A 149 -14.28 1.73 -2.03
C TYR A 149 -15.02 3.05 -2.33
N TRP A 150 -16.06 3.01 -3.17
CA TRP A 150 -16.79 4.21 -3.61
C TRP A 150 -17.72 4.79 -2.53
N SER A 151 -18.39 3.94 -1.76
CA SER A 151 -19.40 4.39 -0.78
C SER A 151 -18.85 4.54 0.63
N GLY A 152 -17.68 3.98 0.91
CA GLY A 152 -17.02 4.04 2.22
C GLY A 152 -15.68 4.78 2.17
N MET A 153 -14.66 4.16 1.57
CA MET A 153 -13.27 4.65 1.64
C MET A 153 -13.07 6.08 1.12
N LEU A 154 -13.83 6.48 0.08
CA LEU A 154 -13.72 7.82 -0.52
C LEU A 154 -14.66 8.88 0.09
N ARG A 155 -15.41 8.55 1.15
CA ARG A 155 -16.30 9.48 1.85
C ARG A 155 -15.74 9.87 3.21
#